data_AF-A0A1X7CH85-F1
#
_entry.id   AF-A0A1X7CH85-F1
#
_cell.length_a   1.000
_cell.length_b   1.000
_cell.length_c   1.000
_cell.angle_alpha   90.00
_cell.angle_beta   90.00
_cell.angle_gamma   90.00
#
_symmetry.space_group_name_H-M   'P 1'
#
loop_
_entity.id
_entity.type
_entity.pdbx_description
1 polymer ?
#
loop_
_entity_poly.entity_id
_entity_poly.type
_entity_poly.pdbx_seq_one_letter_code
_entity_poly.pdbx_strand_id
1 'polypeptide(L)'
;MSGTPVIRLAKESLAGSEITGFKGILNGTSNFVLSSMETGLDFSSAIAKAQELGYAEADPTADVEGHDVRLKVVILANELLGAKLKPSDVLCKGISGITAKDIAEATKANARWKLIGSAEKLGDGSISASVSPQLLLSSDALSAVSGATNAITFNTAILGPVTVVGAGAGRFETAFALLADIVSIHNRKTTLGK
;
A
#
# COMPACT_ATOMS: atom_id res chain seq x y z
N MET A 1 -4.72 -6.12 0.46
CA MET A 1 -5.46 -4.84 0.62
C MET A 1 -6.94 -5.18 0.73
N SER A 2 -7.34 -5.85 1.82
CA SER A 2 -8.67 -6.48 1.99
C SER A 2 -9.23 -7.04 0.68
N GLY A 3 -10.36 -6.52 0.19
CA GLY A 3 -11.05 -6.99 -1.02
C GLY A 3 -10.48 -6.47 -2.34
N THR A 4 -9.54 -5.52 -2.31
CA THR A 4 -8.87 -5.03 -3.53
C THR A 4 -7.98 -6.14 -4.09
N PRO A 5 -8.17 -6.60 -5.35
CA PRO A 5 -7.62 -7.87 -5.85
C PRO A 5 -6.15 -7.76 -6.29
N VAL A 6 -5.25 -7.41 -5.38
CA VAL A 6 -3.84 -7.09 -5.67
C VAL A 6 -3.07 -8.29 -6.23
N ILE A 7 -2.97 -9.38 -5.46
CA ILE A 7 -2.15 -10.55 -5.84
C ILE A 7 -2.74 -11.24 -7.06
N ARG A 8 -4.08 -11.36 -7.12
CA ARG A 8 -4.75 -12.02 -8.23
C ARG A 8 -4.60 -11.25 -9.54
N LEU A 9 -4.80 -9.93 -9.51
CA LEU A 9 -4.56 -9.09 -10.68
C LEU A 9 -3.12 -9.25 -11.18
N ALA A 10 -2.15 -9.16 -10.26
CA ALA A 10 -0.73 -9.29 -10.59
C ALA A 10 -0.40 -10.65 -11.22
N LYS A 11 -0.92 -11.75 -10.68
CA LYS A 11 -0.58 -13.11 -11.11
C LYS A 11 -1.39 -13.62 -12.30
N GLU A 12 -2.63 -13.18 -12.45
CA GLU A 12 -3.55 -13.71 -13.46
C GLU A 12 -3.75 -12.70 -14.59
N SER A 13 -4.19 -11.48 -14.28
CA SER A 13 -4.53 -10.47 -15.30
C SER A 13 -3.29 -9.81 -15.92
N LEU A 14 -2.21 -9.65 -15.16
CA LEU A 14 -0.96 -9.06 -15.62
C LEU A 14 0.09 -10.10 -16.03
N ALA A 15 -0.28 -11.39 -16.09
CA ALA A 15 0.63 -12.50 -16.41
C ALA A 15 1.37 -12.35 -17.76
N GLY A 16 0.84 -11.54 -18.67
CA GLY A 16 1.46 -11.24 -19.97
C GLY A 16 2.64 -10.26 -19.92
N SER A 17 2.95 -9.66 -18.76
CA SER A 17 4.10 -8.78 -18.58
C SER A 17 4.79 -9.05 -17.25
N GLU A 18 6.12 -9.18 -17.26
CA GLU A 18 6.89 -9.29 -16.02
C GLU A 18 6.64 -8.05 -15.14
N ILE A 19 6.35 -8.28 -13.86
CA ILE A 19 6.32 -7.24 -12.84
C ILE A 19 7.74 -7.05 -12.33
N THR A 20 8.29 -5.86 -12.52
CA THR A 20 9.66 -5.52 -12.12
C THR A 20 9.72 -4.82 -10.76
N GLY A 21 8.58 -4.38 -10.25
CA GLY A 21 8.47 -3.77 -8.94
C GLY A 21 7.06 -3.25 -8.64
N PHE A 22 6.90 -2.69 -7.46
CA PHE A 22 5.69 -2.00 -7.05
C PHE A 22 6.01 -0.89 -6.06
N LYS A 23 5.07 0.06 -5.96
CA LYS A 23 4.97 1.00 -4.85
C LYS A 23 3.51 1.19 -4.48
N GLY A 24 3.21 1.40 -3.21
CA GLY A 24 1.82 1.51 -2.79
C GLY A 24 1.60 2.14 -1.43
N ILE A 25 0.39 2.68 -1.30
CA ILE A 25 -0.23 3.09 -0.04
C ILE A 25 -0.95 1.85 0.50
N LEU A 26 -0.29 1.14 1.42
CA LEU A 26 -0.75 -0.18 1.87
C LEU A 26 -1.43 -0.17 3.25
N ASN A 27 -1.57 1.01 3.86
CA ASN A 27 -2.20 1.21 5.16
C ASN A 27 -3.13 2.43 5.12
N GLY A 28 -4.41 2.21 5.40
CA GLY A 28 -5.44 3.25 5.31
C GLY A 28 -5.32 4.27 6.43
N THR A 29 -4.95 3.86 7.63
CA THR A 29 -4.83 4.73 8.81
C THR A 29 -3.78 5.81 8.61
N SER A 30 -2.56 5.44 8.22
CA SER A 30 -1.48 6.39 7.92
C SER A 30 -1.84 7.31 6.75
N ASN A 31 -2.50 6.81 5.70
CA ASN A 31 -2.96 7.65 4.60
C ASN A 31 -4.04 8.64 5.04
N PHE A 32 -4.96 8.21 5.91
CA PHE A 32 -6.00 9.06 6.47
C PHE A 32 -5.40 10.17 7.34
N VAL A 33 -4.42 9.83 8.19
CA VAL A 33 -3.70 10.80 9.03
C VAL A 33 -3.03 11.86 8.16
N LEU A 34 -2.23 11.47 7.17
CA LEU A 34 -1.58 12.41 6.25
C LEU A 34 -2.59 13.26 5.49
N SER A 35 -3.67 12.65 4.97
CA SER A 35 -4.75 13.36 4.28
C SER A 35 -5.47 14.35 5.20
N SER A 36 -5.60 14.05 6.49
CA SER A 36 -6.21 14.94 7.47
C SER A 36 -5.30 16.10 7.86
N MET A 37 -3.99 15.88 7.86
CA MET A 37 -3.03 16.96 8.05
C MET A 37 -3.04 17.95 6.88
N GLU A 38 -3.29 17.48 5.65
CA GLU A 38 -3.50 18.35 4.48
C GLU A 38 -4.69 19.30 4.66
N THR A 39 -5.68 18.97 5.51
CA THR A 39 -6.79 19.87 5.84
C THR A 39 -6.48 20.86 6.96
N GLY A 40 -5.22 20.90 7.42
CA GLY A 40 -4.74 21.82 8.45
C GLY A 40 -4.69 21.26 9.88
N LEU A 41 -4.95 19.96 10.08
CA LEU A 41 -4.77 19.33 11.39
C LEU A 41 -3.28 19.09 11.69
N ASP A 42 -2.90 19.21 12.96
CA ASP A 42 -1.63 18.66 13.42
C ASP A 42 -1.68 17.12 13.51
N PHE A 43 -0.50 16.50 13.66
CA PHE A 43 -0.35 15.04 13.65
C PHE A 43 -1.20 14.37 14.75
N SER A 44 -1.17 14.91 15.97
CA SER A 44 -1.95 14.40 17.11
C SER A 44 -3.46 14.48 16.87
N SER A 45 -3.94 15.60 16.33
CA SER A 45 -5.37 15.83 16.04
C SER A 45 -5.84 14.94 14.90
N ALA A 46 -4.98 14.71 13.90
CA ALA A 46 -5.26 13.79 12.80
C ALA A 46 -5.37 12.33 13.29
N ILE A 47 -4.51 11.90 14.23
CA ILE A 47 -4.65 10.60 14.89
C ILE A 47 -5.95 10.51 15.70
N ALA A 48 -6.24 11.51 16.54
CA ALA A 48 -7.46 11.51 17.36
C ALA A 48 -8.72 11.40 16.48
N LYS A 49 -8.74 12.12 15.36
CA LYS A 49 -9.83 12.02 14.37
C LYS A 49 -9.89 10.64 13.71
N ALA A 50 -8.75 10.02 13.41
CA ALA A 50 -8.72 8.66 12.88
C ALA A 50 -9.28 7.64 13.88
N GLN A 51 -9.04 7.83 15.18
CA GLN A 51 -9.57 6.99 16.26
C GLN A 51 -11.07 7.17 16.43
N GLU A 52 -11.57 8.42 16.42
CA GLU A 52 -13.00 8.73 16.50
C GLU A 52 -13.80 8.06 15.37
N LEU A 53 -13.24 8.04 14.16
CA LEU A 53 -13.85 7.42 12.98
C LEU A 53 -13.63 5.90 12.90
N GLY A 54 -12.90 5.32 13.86
CA GLY A 54 -12.61 3.88 13.90
C GLY A 54 -11.60 3.41 12.84
N TYR A 55 -10.80 4.32 12.27
CA TYR A 55 -9.70 3.96 11.38
C TYR A 55 -8.43 3.58 12.13
N ALA A 56 -8.17 4.20 13.28
CA ALA A 56 -7.02 3.91 14.14
C ALA A 56 -7.48 3.24 15.45
N GLU A 57 -6.67 2.31 15.96
CA GLU A 57 -6.84 1.78 17.31
C GLU A 57 -6.31 2.78 18.37
N ALA A 58 -6.54 2.47 19.65
CA ALA A 58 -6.05 3.29 20.76
C ALA A 58 -4.52 3.47 20.74
N ASP A 59 -3.80 2.40 20.35
CA ASP A 59 -2.39 2.45 20.02
C ASP A 59 -2.20 2.30 18.50
N PRO A 60 -1.96 3.40 17.76
CA PRO A 60 -1.80 3.37 16.31
C PRO A 60 -0.37 3.06 15.86
N THR A 61 0.54 2.66 16.75
CA THR A 61 1.98 2.53 16.46
C THR A 61 2.25 1.67 15.23
N ALA A 62 1.56 0.53 15.08
CA ALA A 62 1.76 -0.36 13.94
C ALA A 62 1.45 0.31 12.58
N ASP A 63 0.53 1.26 12.56
CA ASP A 63 0.12 2.01 11.38
C ASP A 63 1.07 3.19 11.11
N VAL A 64 1.31 4.02 12.12
CA VAL A 64 2.07 5.27 11.95
C VAL A 64 3.58 5.04 11.84
N GLU A 65 4.10 3.97 12.43
CA GLU A 65 5.51 3.56 12.29
C GLU A 65 5.74 2.62 11.08
N GLY A 66 4.68 2.32 10.32
CA GLY A 66 4.74 1.59 9.06
C GLY A 66 4.97 0.08 9.20
N HIS A 67 4.79 -0.49 10.39
CA HIS A 67 5.01 -1.93 10.63
C HIS A 67 4.00 -2.81 9.87
N ASP A 68 2.73 -2.40 9.79
CA ASP A 68 1.72 -3.09 8.97
C ASP A 68 2.09 -3.06 7.48
N VAL A 69 2.54 -1.90 6.98
CA VAL A 69 3.01 -1.74 5.59
C VAL A 69 4.21 -2.66 5.33
N ARG A 70 5.15 -2.75 6.27
CA ARG A 70 6.34 -3.60 6.16
C ARG A 70 6.00 -5.06 5.96
N LEU A 71 5.04 -5.59 6.74
CA LEU A 71 4.58 -6.97 6.59
C LEU A 71 3.95 -7.20 5.20
N LYS A 72 3.13 -6.25 4.72
CA LYS A 72 2.52 -6.31 3.39
C LYS A 72 3.56 -6.25 2.27
N VAL A 73 4.59 -5.42 2.41
CA VAL A 73 5.71 -5.35 1.45
C VAL A 73 6.44 -6.69 1.36
N VAL A 74 6.75 -7.33 2.49
CA VAL A 74 7.39 -8.66 2.49
C VAL A 74 6.56 -9.69 1.74
N ILE A 75 5.26 -9.77 2.02
CA ILE A 75 4.35 -10.70 1.35
C ILE A 75 4.34 -10.44 -0.17
N LEU A 76 4.16 -9.19 -0.58
CA LEU A 76 4.07 -8.82 -1.99
C LEU A 76 5.40 -9.04 -2.73
N ALA A 77 6.53 -8.68 -2.12
CA ALA A 77 7.84 -8.88 -2.73
C ALA A 77 8.15 -10.38 -2.92
N ASN A 78 7.88 -11.20 -1.90
CA ASN A 78 8.12 -12.64 -1.98
C ASN A 78 7.18 -13.30 -3.01
N GLU A 79 5.91 -12.90 -3.04
CA GLU A 79 4.89 -13.50 -3.91
C GLU A 79 5.00 -13.05 -5.38
N LEU A 80 5.33 -11.77 -5.63
CA LEU A 80 5.25 -11.19 -6.97
C LEU A 80 6.62 -11.06 -7.65
N LEU A 81 7.68 -10.90 -6.87
CA LEU A 81 9.04 -10.70 -7.40
C LEU A 81 9.95 -11.91 -7.15
N GLY A 82 9.45 -12.95 -6.48
CA GLY A 82 10.26 -14.12 -6.12
C GLY A 82 11.31 -13.82 -5.06
N ALA A 83 11.10 -12.78 -4.25
CA ALA A 83 11.99 -12.42 -3.16
C ALA A 83 11.99 -13.48 -2.04
N LYS A 84 12.99 -13.40 -1.16
CA LYS A 84 13.09 -14.23 0.06
C LYS A 84 13.31 -13.35 1.28
N LEU A 85 12.60 -12.23 1.34
CA LEU A 85 12.75 -11.22 2.38
C LEU A 85 12.05 -11.65 3.66
N LYS A 86 12.65 -11.27 4.78
CA LYS A 86 12.06 -11.23 6.12
C LYS A 86 11.73 -9.77 6.47
N PRO A 87 10.86 -9.51 7.46
CA PRO A 87 10.59 -8.15 7.92
C PRO A 87 11.84 -7.35 8.35
N SER A 88 12.88 -8.03 8.85
CA SER A 88 14.16 -7.41 9.19
C SER A 88 14.93 -6.84 8.00
N ASP A 89 14.63 -7.34 6.79
CA ASP A 89 15.35 -7.00 5.57
C ASP A 89 14.74 -5.77 4.88
N VAL A 90 13.60 -5.29 5.38
CA VAL A 90 12.87 -4.14 4.84
C VAL A 90 13.09 -2.93 5.73
N LEU A 91 13.77 -1.91 5.19
CA LEU A 91 13.92 -0.62 5.84
C LEU A 91 12.54 0.00 6.11
N CYS A 92 12.33 0.52 7.32
CA CYS A 92 11.01 0.99 7.74
C CYS A 92 11.12 2.30 8.52
N LYS A 93 10.51 3.35 7.98
CA LYS A 93 10.34 4.64 8.61
C LYS A 93 8.87 5.04 8.56
N GLY A 94 8.35 5.44 9.70
CA GLY A 94 6.98 5.93 9.87
C GLY A 94 6.76 7.37 9.45
N ILE A 95 5.54 7.85 9.69
CA ILE A 95 5.06 9.21 9.39
C ILE A 95 5.11 10.14 10.60
N SER A 96 5.49 9.65 11.79
CA SER A 96 5.53 10.42 13.04
C SER A 96 6.45 11.65 13.02
N GLY A 97 7.46 11.65 12.15
CA GLY A 97 8.34 12.81 11.94
C GLY A 97 7.82 13.87 10.97
N ILE A 98 6.67 13.65 10.32
CA ILE A 98 6.10 14.61 9.36
C ILE A 98 5.34 15.70 10.12
N THR A 99 5.68 16.96 9.86
CA THR A 99 5.08 18.12 10.53
C THR A 99 4.04 18.80 9.65
N ALA A 100 3.18 19.64 10.26
CA ALA A 100 2.26 20.49 9.52
C ALA A 100 2.97 21.45 8.55
N LYS A 101 4.20 21.86 8.90
CA LYS A 101 5.04 22.68 8.02
C LYS A 101 5.45 21.90 6.76
N ASP A 102 5.89 20.65 6.91
CA ASP A 102 6.27 19.79 5.78
C ASP A 102 5.08 19.56 4.82
N ILE A 103 3.88 19.40 5.38
CA ILE A 103 2.63 19.27 4.61
C ILE A 103 2.30 20.57 3.86
N ALA A 104 2.43 21.72 4.50
CA ALA A 104 2.17 23.01 3.87
C ALA A 104 3.17 23.33 2.74
N GLU A 105 4.45 22.98 2.93
CA GLU A 105 5.49 23.12 1.90
C GLU A 105 5.25 22.18 0.72
N ALA A 106 4.93 20.91 0.99
CA ALA A 106 4.53 19.94 -0.03
C ALA A 106 3.35 20.44 -0.87
N THR A 107 2.30 20.95 -0.22
CA THR A 107 1.10 21.46 -0.87
C THR A 107 1.42 22.62 -1.82
N LYS A 108 2.28 23.56 -1.41
CA LYS A 108 2.75 24.67 -2.26
C LYS A 108 3.53 24.17 -3.48
N ALA A 109 4.23 23.05 -3.34
CA ALA A 109 4.97 22.41 -4.43
C ALA A 109 4.11 21.48 -5.31
N ASN A 110 2.77 21.48 -5.14
CA ASN A 110 1.84 20.58 -5.81
C ASN A 110 2.23 19.09 -5.62
N ALA A 111 2.63 18.77 -4.39
CA ALA A 111 3.09 17.47 -3.97
C ALA A 111 2.41 17.05 -2.65
N ARG A 112 2.42 15.75 -2.36
CA ARG A 112 1.74 15.17 -1.20
C ARG A 112 2.61 14.13 -0.53
N TRP A 113 2.69 14.17 0.79
CA TRP A 113 3.35 13.13 1.57
C TRP A 113 2.48 11.88 1.61
N LYS A 114 3.08 10.71 1.35
CA LYS A 114 2.45 9.39 1.45
C LYS A 114 3.39 8.41 2.14
N LEU A 115 2.86 7.52 2.98
CA LEU A 115 3.61 6.37 3.46
C LEU A 115 3.63 5.30 2.36
N ILE A 116 4.78 5.13 1.72
CA ILE A 116 4.94 4.23 0.58
C ILE A 116 5.69 2.98 1.01
N GLY A 117 5.04 1.83 0.81
CA GLY A 117 5.71 0.54 0.76
C GLY A 117 6.09 0.20 -0.68
N SER A 118 7.34 -0.15 -0.93
CA SER A 118 7.82 -0.49 -2.26
C SER A 118 8.74 -1.70 -2.25
N ALA A 119 8.80 -2.39 -3.40
CA ALA A 119 9.88 -3.29 -3.72
C ALA A 119 10.18 -3.26 -5.22
N GLU A 120 11.44 -3.39 -5.60
CA GLU A 120 11.88 -3.38 -6.99
C GLU A 120 13.03 -4.37 -7.24
N LYS A 121 13.07 -4.92 -8.44
CA LYS A 121 14.17 -5.74 -8.94
C LYS A 121 15.28 -4.83 -9.44
N LEU A 122 16.48 -4.98 -8.87
CA LEU A 122 17.67 -4.24 -9.25
C LEU A 122 18.34 -4.89 -10.48
N GLY A 123 19.27 -4.16 -11.10
CA GLY A 123 19.96 -4.61 -12.32
C GLY A 123 20.81 -5.87 -12.13
N ASP A 124 21.21 -6.18 -10.89
CA ASP A 124 21.92 -7.41 -10.53
C ASP A 124 20.97 -8.59 -10.21
N GLY A 125 19.66 -8.38 -10.34
CA GLY A 125 18.62 -9.36 -10.04
C GLY A 125 18.24 -9.48 -8.56
N SER A 126 18.89 -8.73 -7.66
CA SER A 126 18.47 -8.62 -6.26
C SER A 126 17.21 -7.79 -6.12
N ILE A 127 16.54 -7.88 -4.97
CA ILE A 127 15.28 -7.17 -4.71
C ILE A 127 15.49 -6.22 -3.53
N SER A 128 15.28 -4.94 -3.79
CA SER A 128 15.26 -3.89 -2.78
C SER A 128 13.83 -3.68 -2.31
N ALA A 129 13.62 -3.47 -1.00
CA ALA A 129 12.31 -3.22 -0.43
C ALA A 129 12.39 -2.19 0.71
N SER A 130 11.40 -1.32 0.79
CA SER A 130 11.37 -0.26 1.80
C SER A 130 9.96 0.19 2.16
N VAL A 131 9.84 0.80 3.34
CA VAL A 131 8.69 1.55 3.81
C VAL A 131 9.17 2.91 4.29
N SER A 132 8.70 3.98 3.67
CA SER A 132 9.08 5.34 4.07
C SER A 132 8.05 6.39 3.64
N PRO A 133 7.97 7.53 4.34
CA PRO A 133 7.28 8.70 3.81
C PRO A 133 7.97 9.17 2.53
N GLN A 134 7.20 9.36 1.47
CA GLN A 134 7.67 9.89 0.20
C GLN A 134 6.82 11.09 -0.21
N LEU A 135 7.48 12.10 -0.76
CA LEU A 135 6.84 13.27 -1.34
C LEU A 135 6.53 12.96 -2.81
N LEU A 136 5.23 12.83 -3.13
CA LEU A 136 4.77 12.48 -4.47
C LEU A 136 4.21 13.71 -5.18
N LEU A 137 4.70 14.00 -6.38
CA LEU A 137 4.13 15.03 -7.25
C LEU A 137 2.72 14.66 -7.71
N SER A 138 1.91 15.66 -8.06
CA SER A 138 0.54 15.44 -8.55
C SER A 138 0.44 14.57 -9.81
N SER A 139 1.53 14.41 -10.57
CA SER A 139 1.59 13.52 -11.74
C SER A 139 1.66 12.05 -11.36
N ASP A 140 1.99 11.73 -10.11
CA ASP A 140 2.00 10.36 -9.60
C ASP A 140 0.57 9.92 -9.27
N ALA A 141 0.14 8.78 -9.80
CA ALA A 141 -1.21 8.25 -9.57
C ALA A 141 -1.53 8.01 -8.08
N LEU A 142 -0.52 7.71 -7.26
CA LEU A 142 -0.70 7.51 -5.82
C LEU A 142 -0.90 8.83 -5.06
N SER A 143 -0.49 9.97 -5.62
CA SER A 143 -0.62 11.28 -4.94
C SER A 143 -2.09 11.64 -4.67
N ALA A 144 -2.99 11.32 -5.60
CA ALA A 144 -4.42 11.64 -5.51
C ALA A 144 -5.19 10.75 -4.52
N VAL A 145 -4.61 9.63 -4.10
CA VAL A 145 -5.28 8.65 -3.22
C VAL A 145 -5.32 9.20 -1.80
N SER A 146 -6.52 9.41 -1.28
CA SER A 146 -6.73 10.13 -0.01
C SER A 146 -7.62 9.36 0.95
N GLY A 147 -7.67 9.79 2.21
CA GLY A 147 -8.46 9.15 3.25
C GLY A 147 -7.94 7.74 3.59
N ALA A 148 -8.85 6.84 3.98
CA ALA A 148 -8.52 5.46 4.36
C ALA A 148 -8.37 4.50 3.17
N THR A 149 -8.24 5.03 1.94
CA THR A 149 -8.11 4.24 0.72
C THR A 149 -6.67 3.77 0.53
N ASN A 150 -6.52 2.53 0.05
CA ASN A 150 -5.23 1.98 -0.33
C ASN A 150 -5.07 2.01 -1.85
N ALA A 151 -3.82 2.01 -2.30
CA ALA A 151 -3.50 1.87 -3.71
C ALA A 151 -2.14 1.22 -3.91
N ILE A 152 -1.96 0.57 -5.05
CA ILE A 152 -0.67 0.00 -5.47
C ILE A 152 -0.49 0.22 -6.96
N THR A 153 0.71 0.65 -7.33
CA THR A 153 1.18 0.75 -8.71
C THR A 153 2.19 -0.36 -8.94
N PHE A 154 1.92 -1.21 -9.93
CA PHE A 154 2.86 -2.20 -10.44
C PHE A 154 3.67 -1.59 -11.58
N ASN A 155 4.99 -1.78 -11.54
CA ASN A 155 5.86 -1.52 -12.68
C ASN A 155 5.89 -2.80 -13.51
N THR A 156 5.46 -2.70 -14.76
CA THR A 156 5.45 -3.84 -15.69
C THR A 156 6.43 -3.57 -16.84
N ALA A 157 7.08 -4.63 -17.33
CA ALA A 157 8.08 -4.51 -18.40
C ALA A 157 7.52 -3.98 -19.73
N ILE A 158 6.24 -4.24 -20.03
CA ILE A 158 5.64 -3.95 -21.35
C ILE A 158 4.52 -2.93 -21.26
N LEU A 159 3.59 -3.08 -20.30
CA LEU A 159 2.37 -2.27 -20.23
C LEU A 159 2.61 -0.90 -19.55
N GLY A 160 3.80 -0.69 -18.97
CA GLY A 160 4.09 0.47 -18.13
C GLY A 160 3.45 0.33 -16.74
N PRO A 161 3.25 1.44 -16.01
CA PRO A 161 2.69 1.42 -14.67
C PRO A 161 1.20 1.12 -14.68
N VAL A 162 0.76 0.14 -13.87
CA VAL A 162 -0.66 -0.19 -13.66
C VAL A 162 -1.02 0.08 -12.21
N THR A 163 -1.96 1.00 -11.98
CA THR A 163 -2.40 1.37 -10.63
C THR A 163 -3.77 0.80 -10.32
N VAL A 164 -3.91 0.21 -9.14
CA VAL A 164 -5.19 -0.23 -8.59
C VAL A 164 -5.44 0.47 -7.27
N VAL A 165 -6.64 1.04 -7.15
CA VAL A 165 -7.10 1.81 -6.00
C VAL A 165 -8.34 1.14 -5.44
N GLY A 166 -8.42 1.01 -4.13
CA GLY A 166 -9.57 0.41 -3.47
C GLY A 166 -9.45 0.37 -1.96
N ALA A 167 -10.46 -0.21 -1.31
CA ALA A 167 -10.48 -0.35 0.13
C ALA A 167 -9.32 -1.23 0.63
N GLY A 168 -8.61 -0.74 1.64
CA GLY A 168 -7.48 -1.41 2.27
C GLY A 168 -7.81 -2.25 3.50
N ALA A 169 -8.98 -1.97 4.09
CA ALA A 169 -9.52 -2.51 5.33
C ALA A 169 -11.06 -2.54 5.23
N GLY A 170 -11.72 -3.11 6.24
CA GLY A 170 -13.18 -3.16 6.33
C GLY A 170 -13.71 -4.60 6.38
N ARG A 171 -14.81 -4.79 7.12
CA ARG A 171 -15.35 -6.13 7.42
C ARG A 171 -15.86 -6.83 6.16
N PHE A 172 -16.62 -6.12 5.33
CA PHE A 172 -17.21 -6.69 4.11
C PHE A 172 -16.17 -6.90 3.02
N GLU A 173 -15.22 -5.98 2.90
CA GLU A 173 -14.13 -6.04 1.93
C GLU A 173 -13.18 -7.20 2.25
N THR A 174 -12.89 -7.40 3.53
CA THR A 174 -12.07 -8.54 3.97
C THR A 174 -12.83 -9.86 3.79
N ALA A 175 -14.13 -9.90 4.11
CA ALA A 175 -14.96 -11.07 3.85
C ALA A 175 -15.05 -11.40 2.34
N PHE A 176 -15.15 -10.39 1.49
CA PHE A 176 -15.13 -10.55 0.04
C PHE A 176 -13.83 -11.19 -0.44
N ALA A 177 -12.67 -10.77 0.09
CA ALA A 177 -11.38 -11.37 -0.26
C ALA A 177 -11.36 -12.88 0.04
N LEU A 178 -11.83 -13.26 1.24
CA LEU A 178 -11.94 -14.67 1.63
C LEU A 178 -12.88 -15.45 0.71
N LEU A 179 -14.05 -14.91 0.41
CA LEU A 179 -15.02 -15.54 -0.48
C LEU A 179 -14.45 -15.70 -1.89
N ALA A 180 -13.78 -14.69 -2.42
CA ALA A 180 -13.15 -14.72 -3.73
C ALA A 180 -12.08 -15.82 -3.82
N ASP A 181 -11.33 -16.07 -2.75
CA ASP A 181 -10.36 -17.17 -2.68
C ASP A 181 -11.03 -18.55 -2.57
N ILE A 182 -12.09 -18.69 -1.76
CA ILE A 182 -12.88 -19.93 -1.67
C ILE A 182 -13.45 -20.32 -3.04
N VAL A 183 -14.05 -19.36 -3.76
CA VAL A 183 -14.58 -19.58 -5.11
C VAL A 183 -13.47 -19.99 -6.08
N SER A 184 -12.31 -19.34 -6.02
CA SER A 184 -11.15 -19.69 -6.87
C SER A 184 -10.68 -21.12 -6.61
N ILE A 185 -10.55 -21.53 -5.34
CA ILE A 185 -10.17 -22.90 -4.96
C ILE A 185 -11.20 -23.91 -5.48
N HIS A 186 -12.50 -23.62 -5.35
CA HIS A 186 -13.55 -24.48 -5.87
C HIS A 186 -13.44 -24.67 -7.39
N ASN A 187 -13.28 -23.57 -8.14
CA ASN A 187 -13.17 -23.60 -9.60
C ASN A 187 -11.91 -24.35 -10.09
N ARG A 188 -10.79 -24.27 -9.36
CA ARG A 188 -9.58 -25.05 -9.69
C ARG A 188 -9.80 -26.55 -9.52
N LYS A 189 -10.50 -26.97 -8.44
CA LYS A 189 -10.80 -28.39 -8.20
C LYS A 189 -11.71 -28.97 -9.28
N THR A 190 -12.72 -28.23 -9.73
CA THR A 190 -13.64 -28.70 -10.79
C THR A 190 -12.95 -28.79 -12.15
N THR A 191 -11.93 -27.98 -12.39
CA THR A 191 -11.13 -28.03 -13.63
C THR A 191 -10.13 -29.20 -13.65
N LEU A 192 -9.58 -29.59 -12.48
CA LEU A 192 -8.64 -30.71 -12.34
C LEU A 192 -9.31 -32.08 -12.15
N GLY A 193 -10.59 -32.10 -11.81
CA GLY A 193 -11.41 -33.32 -11.63
C GLY A 193 -12.12 -33.79 -12.91
N LYS A 194 -11.81 -33.18 -14.06
CA LYS A 194 -12.15 -33.64 -15.41
C LYS A 194 -10.85 -33.98 -16.13
#